data_AF-W0DGS4-F1
#
_entry.id   AF-W0DGS4-F1
#
_cell.length_a   1.000
_cell.length_b   1.000
_cell.length_c   1.000
_cell.angle_alpha   90.00
_cell.angle_beta   90.00
_cell.angle_gamma   90.00
#
_symmetry.space_group_name_H-M   'P 1'
#
loop_
_entity.id
_entity.type
_entity.pdbx_description
1 polymer ?
#
loop_
_entity_poly.entity_id
_entity_poly.type
_entity_poly.pdbx_seq_one_letter_code
_entity_poly.pdbx_strand_id
1 'polypeptide(L)'
;MSSGPRDDEAEGATTRIVFSGDLGAPNSPLLPAPDPPERADILVLESTYGDRVHEDRSTRQARLKAAIDHALENNGTVVIPAFSIGRTQELLYELEDLIHQATDPHWQDLEIIVDSPLAARFTEAYRDLKPYWDLEAHERLDHGRHPLAFANLYTVDSHEEHLQTVDYLARTGRPAVVIAASGMAAGGRVVNYLKRMLGDERHDVLFVGYQAEGTPGRAIQRHGPRGGWVQLDGERIDIRAGIHTIGGYSAHAAQNDLLAFIQGIPQAPKEIRLIHGERDAREALKTEIETWAEANGQAVQVTCAA
;
A
#
# COMPACT_ATOMS: atom_id res chain seq x y z
N MET A 1 73.60 -2.94 10.28
CA MET A 1 72.92 -2.23 9.17
C MET A 1 72.22 -3.28 8.30
N SER A 2 71.08 -2.90 7.70
CA SER A 2 70.03 -3.73 7.08
C SER A 2 69.00 -4.24 8.11
N SER A 3 67.81 -3.67 8.35
CA SER A 3 66.78 -2.90 7.61
C SER A 3 65.80 -3.71 6.74
N GLY A 4 64.72 -4.21 7.38
CA GLY A 4 63.39 -4.45 6.80
C GLY A 4 63.21 -5.73 5.96
N PRO A 5 61.97 -6.24 5.81
CA PRO A 5 60.71 -5.49 5.82
C PRO A 5 59.96 -5.57 7.15
N ARG A 6 59.22 -4.49 7.46
CA ARG A 6 58.15 -4.46 8.44
C ARG A 6 56.89 -4.93 7.72
N ASP A 7 56.24 -5.95 8.27
CA ASP A 7 54.86 -6.26 7.94
C ASP A 7 53.97 -5.22 8.65
N ASP A 8 53.88 -4.02 8.07
CA ASP A 8 52.79 -3.07 8.36
C ASP A 8 51.61 -3.46 7.44
N GLU A 9 50.92 -4.56 7.75
CA GLU A 9 49.57 -4.78 7.24
C GLU A 9 48.65 -3.79 7.94
N ALA A 10 48.44 -2.63 7.31
CA ALA A 10 47.30 -1.79 7.63
C ALA A 10 46.03 -2.58 7.30
N GLU A 11 45.45 -3.25 8.29
CA GLU A 11 44.06 -3.71 8.25
C GLU A 11 43.17 -2.48 8.02
N GLY A 12 42.89 -2.17 6.76
CA GLY A 12 42.01 -1.08 6.39
C GLY A 12 40.61 -1.36 6.90
N ALA A 13 40.17 -0.63 7.93
CA ALA A 13 38.82 -0.75 8.47
C ALA A 13 37.79 -0.61 7.34
N THR A 14 37.03 -1.67 7.07
CA THR A 14 36.06 -1.72 5.98
C THR A 14 34.76 -1.08 6.42
N THR A 15 34.38 0.04 5.79
CA THR A 15 33.10 0.72 6.01
C THR A 15 32.02 0.11 5.12
N ARG A 16 30.91 -0.31 5.72
CA ARG A 16 29.71 -0.81 5.05
C ARG A 16 28.61 0.24 5.06
N ILE A 17 28.11 0.56 3.87
CA ILE A 17 26.99 1.48 3.67
C ILE A 17 25.80 0.65 3.15
N VAL A 18 24.66 0.73 3.82
CA VAL A 18 23.43 0.03 3.43
C VAL A 18 22.40 1.05 2.99
N PHE A 19 21.75 0.80 1.86
CA PHE A 19 20.61 1.58 1.38
C PHE A 19 19.36 0.72 1.56
N SER A 20 18.35 1.24 2.26
CA SER A 20 17.11 0.50 2.52
C SER A 20 16.27 0.29 1.26
N GLY A 21 16.32 1.25 0.32
CA GLY A 21 15.24 1.41 -0.67
C GLY A 21 13.92 1.73 0.06
N ASP A 22 12.81 1.37 -0.56
CA ASP A 22 11.51 1.35 0.11
C ASP A 22 11.35 -0.03 0.77
N LEU A 23 11.31 -0.06 2.09
CA LEU A 23 11.30 -1.29 2.87
C LEU A 23 9.97 -2.02 2.74
N GLY A 24 8.86 -1.29 2.65
CA GLY A 24 7.53 -1.90 2.76
C GLY A 24 7.15 -2.25 4.19
N ALA A 25 5.85 -2.50 4.40
CA ALA A 25 5.34 -2.88 5.71
C ALA A 25 5.63 -4.37 5.98
N PRO A 26 6.01 -4.75 7.22
CA PRO A 26 6.38 -6.14 7.56
C PRO A 26 5.23 -7.15 7.42
N ASN A 27 3.98 -6.68 7.39
CA ASN A 27 2.77 -7.50 7.21
C ASN A 27 2.13 -7.28 5.83
N SER A 28 2.94 -6.96 4.82
CA SER A 28 2.46 -6.80 3.45
C SER A 28 2.05 -8.16 2.89
N PRO A 29 0.81 -8.33 2.39
CA PRO A 29 0.40 -9.57 1.75
C PRO A 29 1.39 -10.05 0.68
N LEU A 30 1.63 -11.36 0.64
CA LEU A 30 2.50 -12.06 -0.32
C LEU A 30 4.00 -11.80 -0.18
N LEU A 31 4.44 -10.74 0.51
CA LEU A 31 5.85 -10.38 0.59
C LEU A 31 6.42 -10.73 1.96
N PRO A 32 7.62 -11.34 2.03
CA PRO A 32 8.29 -11.54 3.30
C PRO A 32 8.61 -10.17 3.95
N ALA A 33 8.60 -10.15 5.28
CA ALA A 33 9.03 -8.97 6.03
C ALA A 33 10.48 -8.60 5.69
N PRO A 34 10.83 -7.30 5.65
CA PRO A 34 12.20 -6.88 5.40
C PRO A 34 13.14 -7.31 6.52
N ASP A 35 14.22 -8.02 6.16
CA ASP A 35 15.26 -8.40 7.11
C ASP A 35 16.29 -7.28 7.29
N PRO A 36 16.58 -6.86 8.52
CA PRO A 36 17.68 -5.95 8.83
C PRO A 36 19.03 -6.51 8.36
N PRO A 37 19.96 -5.66 7.90
CA PRO A 37 21.29 -6.12 7.51
C PRO A 37 22.06 -6.65 8.74
N GLU A 38 22.93 -7.64 8.51
CA GLU A 38 23.83 -8.19 9.56
C GLU A 38 24.75 -7.11 10.18
N ARG A 39 25.02 -6.03 9.44
CA ARG A 39 25.85 -4.89 9.84
C ARG A 39 25.60 -3.71 8.91
N ALA A 40 25.61 -2.50 9.45
CA ALA A 40 25.75 -1.25 8.70
C ALA A 40 26.57 -0.25 9.53
N ASP A 41 27.62 0.35 8.97
CA ASP A 41 28.28 1.49 9.62
C ASP A 41 27.52 2.78 9.32
N ILE A 42 27.04 2.89 8.08
CA ILE A 42 26.16 3.96 7.61
C ILE A 42 24.89 3.32 7.04
N LEU A 43 23.73 3.71 7.56
CA LEU A 43 22.43 3.31 7.03
C LEU A 43 21.77 4.50 6.33
N VAL A 44 21.44 4.35 5.05
CA VAL A 44 20.62 5.28 4.29
C VAL A 44 19.20 4.74 4.25
N LEU A 45 18.28 5.38 4.99
CA LEU A 45 16.95 4.88 5.31
C LEU A 45 15.86 5.76 4.70
N GLU A 46 14.82 5.15 4.13
CA GLU A 46 13.60 5.87 3.74
C GLU A 46 12.88 6.52 4.93
N SER A 47 12.01 7.49 4.67
CA SER A 47 11.31 8.23 5.74
C SER A 47 9.91 8.66 5.32
N THR A 48 9.30 7.95 4.35
CA THR A 48 8.02 8.33 3.75
C THR A 48 6.91 8.47 4.79
N TYR A 49 6.87 7.56 5.77
CA TYR A 49 5.94 7.61 6.91
C TYR A 49 6.67 7.76 8.24
N GLY A 50 7.77 8.52 8.24
CA GLY A 50 8.56 8.79 9.44
C GLY A 50 7.78 9.51 10.56
N ASP A 51 6.64 10.11 10.27
CA ASP A 51 5.71 10.77 11.18
C ASP A 51 4.45 9.95 11.52
N ARG A 52 4.32 8.71 11.01
CA ARG A 52 3.07 7.95 11.12
C ARG A 52 3.27 6.51 11.57
N VAL A 53 2.29 6.03 12.31
CA VAL A 53 2.11 4.62 12.63
C VAL A 53 0.98 4.08 11.76
N HIS A 54 1.19 2.94 11.11
CA HIS A 54 0.14 2.29 10.31
C HIS A 54 -0.97 1.75 11.21
N GLU A 55 -2.19 1.76 10.69
CA GLU A 55 -3.30 1.05 11.31
C GLU A 55 -3.02 -0.45 11.27
N ASP A 56 -3.44 -1.17 12.32
CA ASP A 56 -3.26 -2.62 12.36
C ASP A 56 -4.07 -3.31 11.26
N ARG A 57 -3.58 -4.47 10.81
CA ARG A 57 -4.19 -5.25 9.73
C ARG A 57 -5.65 -5.63 10.01
N SER A 58 -6.02 -5.87 11.27
CA SER A 58 -7.39 -6.26 11.63
C SER A 58 -8.37 -5.09 11.48
N THR A 59 -7.96 -3.89 11.91
CA THR A 59 -8.72 -2.65 11.70
C THR A 59 -8.87 -2.35 10.20
N ARG A 60 -7.79 -2.51 9.42
CA ARG A 60 -7.80 -2.36 7.97
C ARG A 60 -8.80 -3.30 7.30
N GLN A 61 -8.76 -4.59 7.62
CA GLN A 61 -9.69 -5.60 7.10
C GLN A 61 -11.14 -5.30 7.51
N ALA A 62 -11.36 -4.90 8.77
CA ALA A 62 -12.69 -4.55 9.26
C ALA A 62 -13.30 -3.37 8.51
N ARG A 63 -12.51 -2.33 8.18
CA ARG A 63 -12.98 -1.18 7.40
C ARG A 63 -13.25 -1.54 5.94
N LEU A 64 -12.39 -2.35 5.32
CA LEU A 64 -12.64 -2.85 3.96
C LEU A 64 -13.93 -3.67 3.94
N LYS A 65 -14.11 -4.56 4.91
CA LYS A 65 -15.33 -5.35 5.06
C LYS A 65 -16.56 -4.46 5.23
N ALA A 66 -16.49 -3.45 6.08
CA ALA A 66 -17.62 -2.54 6.32
C ALA A 66 -18.04 -1.77 5.05
N ALA A 67 -17.08 -1.31 4.23
CA ALA A 67 -17.41 -0.66 2.96
C ALA A 67 -18.10 -1.62 1.98
N ILE A 68 -17.69 -2.90 1.97
CA ILE A 68 -18.28 -3.92 1.11
C ILE A 68 -19.66 -4.35 1.62
N ASP A 69 -19.82 -4.54 2.93
CA ASP A 69 -21.11 -4.83 3.56
C ASP A 69 -22.13 -3.74 3.24
N HIS A 70 -21.73 -2.46 3.33
CA HIS A 70 -22.59 -1.34 2.94
C HIS A 70 -23.04 -1.42 1.48
N ALA A 71 -22.12 -1.74 0.55
CA ALA A 71 -22.45 -1.91 -0.87
C ALA A 71 -23.38 -3.11 -1.11
N LEU A 72 -23.22 -4.21 -0.35
CA LEU A 72 -24.12 -5.36 -0.39
C LEU A 72 -25.52 -5.02 0.12
N GLU A 73 -25.63 -4.18 1.15
CA GLU A 73 -26.90 -3.76 1.74
C GLU A 73 -27.69 -2.79 0.84
N ASN A 74 -27.00 -1.84 0.20
CA ASN A 74 -27.63 -0.73 -0.52
C ASN A 74 -27.60 -0.85 -2.05
N ASN A 75 -27.14 -2.00 -2.58
CA ASN A 75 -27.00 -2.26 -4.03
C ASN A 75 -25.99 -1.30 -4.69
N GLY A 76 -24.89 -1.05 -3.97
CA GLY A 76 -23.84 -0.09 -4.27
C GLY A 76 -22.63 -0.68 -4.98
N THR A 77 -21.59 0.14 -5.13
CA THR A 77 -20.30 -0.31 -5.67
C THR A 77 -19.20 0.37 -4.89
N VAL A 78 -18.20 -0.39 -4.45
CA VAL A 78 -17.00 0.16 -3.83
C VAL A 78 -15.95 0.36 -4.91
N VAL A 79 -15.70 1.61 -5.29
CA VAL A 79 -14.65 1.99 -6.22
C VAL A 79 -13.35 2.20 -5.46
N ILE A 80 -12.32 1.44 -5.81
CA ILE A 80 -10.99 1.50 -5.19
C ILE A 80 -9.98 2.00 -6.24
N PRO A 81 -9.60 3.29 -6.21
CA PRO A 81 -8.48 3.78 -7.00
C PRO A 81 -7.18 3.13 -6.52
N ALA A 82 -6.53 2.34 -7.37
CA ALA A 82 -5.28 1.67 -7.02
C ALA A 82 -4.26 1.71 -8.18
N PHE A 83 -2.97 1.66 -7.84
CA PHE A 83 -1.93 1.43 -8.84
C PHE A 83 -1.96 -0.04 -9.28
N SER A 84 -1.59 -0.27 -10.55
CA SER A 84 -1.68 -1.59 -11.19
C SER A 84 -0.73 -2.64 -10.61
N ILE A 85 0.30 -2.20 -9.87
CA ILE A 85 1.28 -3.05 -9.22
C ILE A 85 1.32 -2.75 -7.71
N GLY A 86 1.48 -3.79 -6.89
CA GLY A 86 1.47 -3.70 -5.43
C GLY A 86 0.04 -3.74 -4.87
N ARG A 87 -0.61 -2.57 -4.77
CA ARG A 87 -1.84 -2.45 -3.95
C ARG A 87 -3.03 -3.20 -4.52
N THR A 88 -3.10 -3.33 -5.83
CA THR A 88 -4.12 -4.19 -6.45
C THR A 88 -3.97 -5.63 -5.95
N GLN A 89 -2.76 -6.18 -5.92
CA GLN A 89 -2.52 -7.56 -5.51
C GLN A 89 -2.72 -7.76 -4.00
N GLU A 90 -2.32 -6.80 -3.17
CA GLU A 90 -2.61 -6.83 -1.73
C GLU A 90 -4.11 -6.82 -1.43
N LEU A 91 -4.87 -5.98 -2.14
CA LEU A 91 -6.33 -5.94 -2.01
C LEU A 91 -6.97 -7.25 -2.46
N LEU A 92 -6.53 -7.83 -3.58
CA LEU A 92 -7.04 -9.13 -4.03
C LEU A 92 -6.80 -10.22 -2.98
N TYR A 93 -5.61 -10.24 -2.36
CA TYR A 93 -5.28 -11.18 -1.29
C TYR A 93 -6.19 -11.03 -0.06
N GLU A 94 -6.53 -9.80 0.32
CA GLU A 94 -7.44 -9.53 1.44
C GLU A 94 -8.91 -9.79 1.10
N LEU A 95 -9.34 -9.45 -0.12
CA LEU A 95 -10.69 -9.74 -0.59
C LEU A 95 -10.95 -11.24 -0.62
N GLU A 96 -10.00 -12.04 -1.12
CA GLU A 96 -10.11 -13.50 -1.06
C GLU A 96 -10.24 -14.00 0.38
N ASP A 97 -9.54 -13.38 1.33
CA ASP A 97 -9.65 -13.72 2.75
C ASP A 97 -11.00 -13.39 3.35
N LEU A 98 -11.51 -12.20 3.07
CA LEU A 98 -12.82 -11.77 3.52
C LEU A 98 -13.92 -12.65 2.93
N ILE A 99 -13.85 -12.99 1.63
CA ILE A 99 -14.82 -13.88 0.97
C ILE A 99 -14.76 -15.28 1.57
N HIS A 100 -13.56 -15.81 1.83
CA HIS A 100 -13.39 -17.13 2.43
C HIS A 100 -13.96 -17.21 3.86
N GLN A 101 -13.81 -16.14 4.64
CA GLN A 101 -14.28 -16.07 6.03
C GLN A 101 -15.73 -15.61 6.16
N ALA A 102 -16.33 -15.08 5.10
CA ALA A 102 -17.68 -14.52 5.14
C ALA A 102 -18.73 -15.59 5.47
N THR A 103 -19.60 -15.26 6.42
CA THR A 103 -20.76 -16.08 6.79
C THR A 103 -22.03 -15.68 6.03
N ASP A 104 -22.08 -14.45 5.52
CA ASP A 104 -23.17 -13.98 4.67
C ASP A 104 -22.97 -14.54 3.25
N PRO A 105 -23.93 -15.32 2.71
CA PRO A 105 -23.83 -15.89 1.38
C PRO A 105 -23.72 -14.85 0.26
N HIS A 106 -24.18 -13.60 0.45
CA HIS A 106 -24.08 -12.57 -0.57
C HIS A 106 -22.63 -12.21 -0.92
N TRP A 107 -21.68 -12.46 -0.03
CA TRP A 107 -20.25 -12.31 -0.33
C TRP A 107 -19.77 -13.27 -1.44
N GLN A 108 -20.44 -14.42 -1.61
CA GLN A 108 -20.13 -15.36 -2.70
C GLN A 108 -20.69 -14.88 -4.04
N ASP A 109 -21.65 -13.95 -4.04
CA ASP A 109 -22.24 -13.36 -5.24
C ASP A 109 -21.64 -11.99 -5.61
N LEU A 110 -20.76 -11.45 -4.76
CA LEU A 110 -20.08 -10.17 -4.93
C LEU A 110 -19.12 -10.22 -6.12
N GLU A 111 -19.26 -9.28 -7.05
CA GLU A 111 -18.35 -9.16 -8.19
C GLU A 111 -17.10 -8.37 -7.79
N ILE A 112 -15.91 -8.98 -7.92
CA ILE A 112 -14.63 -8.29 -7.74
C ILE A 112 -14.03 -8.02 -9.11
N ILE A 113 -14.01 -6.76 -9.51
CA ILE A 113 -13.61 -6.34 -10.86
C ILE A 113 -12.26 -5.64 -10.78
N VAL A 114 -11.27 -6.15 -11.53
CA VAL A 114 -9.99 -5.46 -11.78
C VAL A 114 -10.05 -4.84 -13.16
N ASP A 115 -10.20 -3.52 -13.19
CA ASP A 115 -10.29 -2.74 -14.42
C ASP A 115 -8.97 -2.05 -14.75
N SER A 116 -7.99 -2.88 -15.04
CA SER A 116 -6.67 -2.47 -15.52
C SER A 116 -5.98 -3.66 -16.20
N PRO A 117 -5.75 -3.60 -17.53
CA PRO A 117 -5.02 -4.64 -18.26
C PRO A 117 -3.61 -4.82 -17.71
N LEU A 118 -3.01 -3.71 -17.28
CA LEU A 118 -1.69 -3.73 -16.67
C LEU A 118 -1.72 -4.45 -15.32
N ALA A 119 -2.77 -4.25 -14.52
CA ALA A 119 -2.91 -4.92 -13.23
C ALA A 119 -3.19 -6.43 -13.41
N ALA A 120 -3.97 -6.81 -14.41
CA ALA A 120 -4.18 -8.22 -14.75
C ALA A 120 -2.84 -8.91 -15.09
N ARG A 121 -2.02 -8.30 -15.96
CA ARG A 121 -0.67 -8.83 -16.29
C ARG A 121 0.28 -8.86 -15.09
N PHE A 122 0.25 -7.85 -14.22
CA PHE A 122 1.06 -7.92 -13.00
C PHE A 122 0.56 -9.00 -12.06
N THR A 123 -0.74 -9.25 -11.99
CA THR A 123 -1.31 -10.33 -11.17
C THR A 123 -0.87 -11.70 -11.70
N GLU A 124 -0.76 -11.88 -13.03
CA GLU A 124 -0.09 -13.04 -13.62
C GLU A 124 1.36 -13.17 -13.15
N ALA A 125 2.16 -12.11 -13.30
CA ALA A 125 3.56 -12.12 -12.87
C ALA A 125 3.72 -12.42 -11.36
N TYR A 126 2.85 -11.86 -10.50
CA TYR A 126 2.85 -12.16 -9.07
C TYR A 126 2.58 -13.63 -8.78
N ARG A 127 1.69 -14.27 -9.56
CA ARG A 127 1.41 -15.72 -9.45
C ARG A 127 2.60 -16.58 -9.87
N ASP A 128 3.44 -16.12 -10.78
CA ASP A 128 4.68 -16.82 -11.15
C ASP A 128 5.75 -16.71 -10.06
N LEU A 129 5.65 -15.69 -9.20
CA LEU A 129 6.56 -15.45 -8.07
C LEU A 129 6.16 -16.20 -6.78
N LYS A 130 5.21 -17.15 -6.85
CA LYS A 130 4.83 -18.02 -5.72
C LYS A 130 6.00 -18.54 -4.88
N PRO A 131 7.13 -19.03 -5.47
CA PRO A 131 8.25 -19.53 -4.68
C PRO A 131 8.90 -18.50 -3.72
N TYR A 132 8.61 -17.21 -3.92
CA TYR A 132 9.13 -16.10 -3.12
C TYR A 132 8.09 -15.50 -2.18
N TRP A 133 6.87 -16.05 -2.16
CA TRP A 133 5.84 -15.56 -1.27
C TRP A 133 6.17 -15.87 0.19
N ASP A 134 5.58 -15.11 1.11
CA ASP A 134 5.70 -15.36 2.54
C ASP A 134 5.07 -16.70 2.97
N LEU A 135 5.31 -17.07 4.22
CA LEU A 135 4.80 -18.32 4.78
C LEU A 135 3.25 -18.34 4.81
N GLU A 136 2.61 -17.22 5.16
CA GLU A 136 1.15 -17.13 5.24
C GLU A 136 0.50 -17.44 3.87
N ALA A 137 1.04 -16.88 2.78
CA ALA A 137 0.52 -17.14 1.45
C ALA A 137 0.74 -18.60 1.01
N HIS A 138 1.85 -19.23 1.40
CA HIS A 138 2.08 -20.65 1.15
C HIS A 138 1.08 -21.53 1.91
N GLU A 139 0.80 -21.24 3.18
CA GLU A 139 -0.21 -21.95 3.97
C GLU A 139 -1.61 -21.86 3.34
N ARG A 140 -1.96 -20.70 2.75
CA ARG A 140 -3.21 -20.57 1.98
C ARG A 140 -3.22 -21.50 0.76
N LEU A 141 -2.13 -21.54 0.00
CA LEU A 141 -2.02 -22.43 -1.16
C LEU A 141 -2.15 -23.91 -0.78
N ASP A 142 -1.53 -24.31 0.34
CA ASP A 142 -1.58 -25.69 0.85
C ASP A 142 -3.01 -26.10 1.27
N HIS A 143 -3.82 -25.13 1.71
CA HIS A 143 -5.26 -25.33 1.96
C HIS A 143 -6.13 -25.23 0.70
N GLY A 144 -5.53 -25.18 -0.50
CA GLY A 144 -6.26 -25.09 -1.78
C GLY A 144 -6.86 -23.72 -2.07
N ARG A 145 -6.45 -22.68 -1.33
CA ARG A 145 -6.89 -21.30 -1.57
C ARG A 145 -6.05 -20.64 -2.66
N HIS A 146 -6.62 -19.64 -3.32
CA HIS A 146 -5.99 -18.96 -4.46
C HIS A 146 -6.14 -17.43 -4.33
N PRO A 147 -5.29 -16.77 -3.52
CA PRO A 147 -5.47 -15.37 -3.14
C PRO A 147 -5.49 -14.35 -4.30
N LEU A 148 -4.92 -14.72 -5.46
CA LEU A 148 -4.89 -13.89 -6.67
C LEU A 148 -5.71 -14.47 -7.84
N ALA A 149 -6.49 -15.52 -7.61
CA ALA A 149 -7.28 -16.19 -8.64
C ALA A 149 -8.47 -16.95 -8.02
N PHE A 150 -9.51 -16.21 -7.64
CA PHE A 150 -10.72 -16.75 -7.02
C PHE A 150 -11.96 -16.53 -7.91
N ALA A 151 -13.03 -17.29 -7.67
CA ALA A 151 -14.18 -17.39 -8.59
C ALA A 151 -14.87 -16.04 -8.89
N ASN A 152 -14.86 -15.13 -7.91
CA ASN A 152 -15.51 -13.84 -7.96
C ASN A 152 -14.69 -12.76 -8.70
N LEU A 153 -13.46 -13.09 -9.12
CA LEU A 153 -12.55 -12.15 -9.77
C LEU A 153 -12.79 -12.07 -11.28
N TYR A 154 -13.14 -10.87 -11.75
CA TYR A 154 -13.29 -10.52 -13.15
C TYR A 154 -12.24 -9.48 -13.56
N THR A 155 -11.60 -9.66 -14.72
CA THR A 155 -10.60 -8.72 -15.24
C THR A 155 -11.08 -8.09 -16.53
N VAL A 156 -11.12 -6.76 -16.59
CA VAL A 156 -11.52 -6.01 -17.79
C VAL A 156 -10.29 -5.67 -18.62
N ASP A 157 -10.24 -6.16 -19.86
CA ASP A 157 -9.07 -5.96 -20.74
C ASP A 157 -9.31 -4.84 -21.76
N SER A 158 -10.46 -4.84 -22.43
CA SER A 158 -10.70 -3.88 -23.52
C SER A 158 -11.31 -2.56 -23.04
N HIS A 159 -11.14 -1.49 -23.84
CA HIS A 159 -11.78 -0.21 -23.55
C HIS A 159 -13.31 -0.28 -23.68
N GLU A 160 -13.82 -1.05 -24.65
CA GLU A 160 -15.26 -1.24 -24.85
C GLU A 160 -15.89 -1.92 -23.63
N GLU A 161 -15.29 -3.01 -23.17
CA GLU A 161 -15.70 -3.74 -21.98
C GLU A 161 -15.65 -2.87 -20.72
N HIS A 162 -14.64 -2.01 -20.59
CA HIS A 162 -14.56 -1.01 -19.52
C HIS A 162 -15.80 -0.09 -19.52
N LEU A 163 -16.15 0.49 -20.68
CA LEU A 163 -17.33 1.37 -20.76
C LEU A 163 -18.63 0.62 -20.45
N GLN A 164 -18.74 -0.63 -20.92
CA GLN A 164 -19.89 -1.50 -20.62
C GLN A 164 -19.98 -1.81 -19.13
N THR A 165 -18.85 -2.08 -18.47
CA THR A 165 -18.78 -2.38 -17.03
C THR A 165 -19.21 -1.17 -16.20
N VAL A 166 -18.73 0.04 -16.55
CA VAL A 166 -19.15 1.28 -15.90
C VAL A 166 -20.66 1.50 -16.01
N ASP A 167 -21.25 1.32 -17.20
CA ASP A 167 -22.70 1.49 -17.39
C ASP A 167 -23.51 0.41 -16.66
N TYR A 168 -23.07 -0.85 -16.74
CA TYR A 168 -23.68 -1.99 -16.10
C TYR A 168 -23.80 -1.78 -14.58
N LEU A 169 -22.71 -1.47 -13.89
CA LEU A 169 -22.72 -1.28 -12.44
C LEU A 169 -23.60 -0.10 -12.04
N ALA A 170 -23.48 1.03 -12.74
CA ALA A 170 -24.22 2.24 -12.41
C ALA A 170 -25.74 2.11 -12.60
N ARG A 171 -26.18 1.25 -13.53
CA ARG A 171 -27.60 1.06 -13.85
C ARG A 171 -28.27 -0.10 -13.13
N THR A 172 -27.56 -1.20 -12.95
CA THR A 172 -28.16 -2.43 -12.40
C THR A 172 -28.24 -2.42 -10.88
N GLY A 173 -27.37 -1.67 -10.21
CA GLY A 173 -27.22 -1.76 -8.75
C GLY A 173 -26.69 -3.13 -8.31
N ARG A 174 -25.97 -3.84 -9.17
CA ARG A 174 -25.29 -5.07 -8.74
C ARG A 174 -24.18 -4.70 -7.74
N PRO A 175 -24.17 -5.28 -6.52
CA PRO A 175 -23.07 -5.08 -5.59
C PRO A 175 -21.74 -5.53 -6.18
N ALA A 176 -20.75 -4.65 -6.17
CA ALA A 176 -19.43 -4.93 -6.71
C ALA A 176 -18.31 -4.17 -5.99
N VAL A 177 -17.09 -4.69 -6.09
CA VAL A 177 -15.85 -3.96 -5.80
C VAL A 177 -15.13 -3.76 -7.12
N VAL A 178 -14.77 -2.52 -7.44
CA VAL A 178 -14.02 -2.19 -8.65
C VAL A 178 -12.66 -1.62 -8.26
N ILE A 179 -11.59 -2.34 -8.59
CA ILE A 179 -10.22 -1.86 -8.47
C ILE A 179 -9.78 -1.33 -9.84
N ALA A 180 -9.57 -0.02 -9.95
CA ALA A 180 -9.24 0.63 -11.21
C ALA A 180 -8.07 1.61 -11.08
N ALA A 181 -7.25 1.68 -12.13
CA ALA A 181 -6.15 2.64 -12.22
C ALA A 181 -6.65 4.01 -12.73
N SER A 182 -6.07 5.14 -12.31
CA SER A 182 -4.87 5.29 -11.48
C SER A 182 -5.15 5.50 -9.98
N GLY A 183 -4.18 5.14 -9.12
CA GLY A 183 -4.33 5.18 -7.66
C GLY A 183 -4.58 6.55 -7.03
N MET A 184 -4.33 7.65 -7.77
CA MET A 184 -4.58 9.03 -7.30
C MET A 184 -5.73 9.72 -8.04
N ALA A 185 -6.49 8.97 -8.85
CA ALA A 185 -7.58 9.50 -9.67
C ALA A 185 -7.18 10.66 -10.61
N ALA A 186 -5.89 10.80 -10.95
CA ALA A 186 -5.40 11.85 -11.85
C ALA A 186 -5.68 11.56 -13.34
N GLY A 187 -6.22 10.37 -13.63
CA GLY A 187 -6.47 9.85 -14.96
C GLY A 187 -6.71 8.34 -14.92
N GLY A 188 -6.84 7.74 -16.10
CA GLY A 188 -7.08 6.30 -16.25
C GLY A 188 -8.55 5.92 -16.10
N ARG A 189 -8.81 4.61 -16.09
CA ARG A 189 -10.16 4.01 -16.09
C ARG A 189 -10.98 4.37 -14.86
N VAL A 190 -10.34 4.58 -13.71
CA VAL A 190 -11.03 4.97 -12.46
C VAL A 190 -11.81 6.27 -12.60
N VAL A 191 -11.35 7.20 -13.46
CA VAL A 191 -12.03 8.49 -13.65
C VAL A 191 -13.44 8.27 -14.22
N ASN A 192 -13.63 7.29 -15.11
CA ASN A 192 -14.95 6.99 -15.66
C ASN A 192 -15.92 6.44 -14.60
N TYR A 193 -15.43 5.58 -13.69
CA TYR A 193 -16.21 5.15 -12.53
C TYR A 193 -16.57 6.32 -11.62
N LEU A 194 -15.58 7.16 -11.25
CA LEU A 194 -15.79 8.32 -10.38
C LEU A 194 -16.81 9.29 -10.98
N LYS A 195 -16.70 9.61 -12.27
CA LYS A 195 -17.66 10.50 -12.95
C LYS A 195 -19.08 9.93 -12.92
N ARG A 196 -19.21 8.61 -13.03
CA ARG A 196 -20.52 7.94 -13.05
C ARG A 196 -21.13 7.74 -11.67
N MET A 197 -20.30 7.59 -10.63
CA MET A 197 -20.71 7.08 -9.32
C MET A 197 -20.62 8.11 -8.18
N LEU A 198 -19.76 9.13 -8.27
CA LEU A 198 -19.59 10.11 -7.17
C LEU A 198 -20.89 10.83 -6.80
N GLY A 199 -21.78 11.04 -7.76
CA GLY A 199 -23.08 11.66 -7.56
C GLY A 199 -24.16 10.72 -7.01
N ASP A 200 -23.85 9.52 -6.55
CA ASP A 200 -24.87 8.58 -6.06
C ASP A 200 -24.47 8.07 -4.67
N GLU A 201 -25.36 8.24 -3.69
CA GLU A 201 -25.11 7.87 -2.29
C GLU A 201 -25.05 6.36 -2.06
N ARG A 202 -25.49 5.56 -3.06
CA ARG A 202 -25.35 4.10 -3.03
C ARG A 202 -23.90 3.66 -3.12
N HIS A 203 -23.03 4.44 -3.78
CA HIS A 203 -21.66 4.03 -4.03
C HIS A 203 -20.70 4.55 -2.98
N ASP A 204 -19.57 3.87 -2.87
CA ASP A 204 -18.46 4.26 -2.00
C ASP A 204 -17.18 4.38 -2.82
N VAL A 205 -16.32 5.33 -2.45
CA VAL A 205 -14.96 5.43 -2.96
C VAL A 205 -13.99 5.20 -1.81
N LEU A 206 -13.14 4.20 -1.96
CA LEU A 206 -12.19 3.77 -0.94
C LEU A 206 -10.76 4.06 -1.38
N PHE A 207 -10.13 5.04 -0.75
CA PHE A 207 -8.72 5.34 -0.98
C PHE A 207 -7.82 4.51 -0.06
N VAL A 208 -6.92 3.74 -0.65
CA VAL A 208 -6.01 2.82 0.06
C VAL A 208 -4.55 3.27 0.02
N GLY A 209 -4.24 4.34 -0.71
CA GLY A 209 -2.88 4.84 -0.86
C GLY A 209 -2.80 6.35 -0.65
N TYR A 210 -1.57 6.85 -0.49
CA TYR A 210 -1.30 8.28 -0.40
C TYR A 210 -1.89 9.04 -1.61
N GLN A 211 -2.49 10.19 -1.33
CA GLN A 211 -3.06 11.09 -2.33
C GLN A 211 -2.28 12.41 -2.30
N ALA A 212 -1.49 12.66 -3.34
CA ALA A 212 -0.64 13.84 -3.42
C ALA A 212 -1.46 15.13 -3.54
N GLU A 213 -0.93 16.23 -3.03
CA GLU A 213 -1.56 17.54 -3.15
C GLU A 213 -1.77 17.93 -4.63
N GLY A 214 -2.93 18.51 -4.94
CA GLY A 214 -3.31 18.87 -6.31
C GLY A 214 -3.90 17.72 -7.15
N THR A 215 -3.95 16.49 -6.63
CA THR A 215 -4.64 15.38 -7.32
C THR A 215 -6.15 15.39 -7.09
N PRO A 216 -6.97 14.87 -8.03
CA PRO A 216 -8.40 14.71 -7.81
C PRO A 216 -8.72 13.80 -6.62
N GLY A 217 -7.94 12.74 -6.40
CA GLY A 217 -8.15 11.86 -5.24
C GLY A 217 -8.01 12.59 -3.91
N ARG A 218 -7.01 13.47 -3.78
CA ARG A 218 -6.84 14.36 -2.62
C ARG A 218 -8.03 15.31 -2.45
N ALA A 219 -8.53 15.88 -3.54
CA ALA A 219 -9.70 16.76 -3.52
C ALA A 219 -10.95 16.01 -3.04
N ILE A 220 -11.19 14.79 -3.53
CA ILE A 220 -12.32 13.94 -3.12
C ILE A 220 -12.22 13.60 -1.64
N GLN A 221 -11.05 13.16 -1.15
CA GLN A 221 -10.84 12.88 0.28
C GLN A 221 -11.15 14.10 1.16
N ARG A 222 -10.75 15.30 0.71
CA ARG A 222 -10.95 16.54 1.47
C ARG A 222 -12.40 17.02 1.45
N HIS A 223 -13.05 16.98 0.30
CA HIS A 223 -14.34 17.61 0.08
C HIS A 223 -15.52 16.66 0.27
N GLY A 224 -15.34 15.37 -0.01
CA GLY A 224 -16.38 14.35 0.04
C GLY A 224 -17.07 14.21 1.40
N PRO A 225 -16.35 14.05 2.52
CA PRO A 225 -16.96 13.95 3.86
C PRO A 225 -17.82 15.16 4.27
N ARG A 226 -17.76 16.25 3.52
CA ARG A 226 -18.51 17.50 3.75
C ARG A 226 -19.57 17.77 2.68
N GLY A 227 -19.86 16.80 1.81
CA GLY A 227 -20.80 16.97 0.69
C GLY A 227 -20.31 18.00 -0.34
N GLY A 228 -19.00 18.08 -0.57
CA GLY A 228 -18.40 19.02 -1.50
C GLY A 228 -18.43 18.53 -2.96
N TRP A 229 -17.48 19.01 -3.76
CA TRP A 229 -17.39 18.68 -5.18
C TRP A 229 -15.94 18.48 -5.61
N VAL A 230 -15.74 17.85 -6.76
CA VAL A 230 -14.46 17.71 -7.44
C VAL A 230 -14.60 18.06 -8.92
N GLN A 231 -13.52 18.50 -9.56
CA GLN A 231 -13.48 18.64 -11.02
C GLN A 231 -12.74 17.46 -11.64
N LEU A 232 -13.39 16.76 -12.57
CA LEU A 232 -12.84 15.64 -13.35
C LEU A 232 -13.04 15.93 -14.84
N ASP A 233 -11.96 15.91 -15.63
CA ASP A 233 -11.96 16.26 -17.07
C ASP A 233 -12.67 17.58 -17.41
N GLY A 234 -12.53 18.59 -16.54
CA GLY A 234 -13.16 19.90 -16.73
C GLY A 234 -14.61 19.97 -16.23
N GLU A 235 -15.24 18.85 -15.89
CA GLU A 235 -16.61 18.79 -15.37
C GLU A 235 -16.62 18.85 -13.83
N ARG A 236 -17.51 19.66 -13.27
CA ARG A 236 -17.75 19.71 -11.81
C ARG A 236 -18.75 18.62 -11.43
N ILE A 237 -18.39 17.81 -10.45
CA ILE A 237 -19.20 16.70 -9.94
C ILE A 237 -19.37 16.85 -8.44
N ASP A 238 -20.62 16.92 -7.98
CA ASP A 238 -20.93 16.94 -6.55
C ASP A 238 -20.76 15.52 -5.96
N ILE A 239 -20.16 15.46 -4.78
CA ILE A 239 -19.82 14.20 -4.11
C ILE A 239 -20.94 13.86 -3.14
N ARG A 240 -21.71 12.82 -3.47
CA ARG A 240 -22.75 12.20 -2.64
C ARG A 240 -22.38 10.79 -2.19
N ALA A 241 -21.51 10.11 -2.94
CA ALA A 241 -20.94 8.82 -2.57
C ALA A 241 -20.20 8.88 -1.23
N GLY A 242 -20.20 7.77 -0.48
CA GLY A 242 -19.40 7.63 0.74
C GLY A 242 -17.91 7.66 0.41
N ILE A 243 -17.14 8.52 1.10
CA ILE A 243 -15.69 8.64 0.87
C ILE A 243 -14.94 8.12 2.08
N HIS A 244 -14.15 7.08 1.85
CA HIS A 244 -13.40 6.37 2.88
C HIS A 244 -11.92 6.42 2.59
N THR A 245 -11.12 6.35 3.65
CA THR A 245 -9.66 6.21 3.54
C THR A 245 -9.20 5.17 4.54
N ILE A 246 -8.48 4.18 4.05
CA ILE A 246 -7.89 3.14 4.87
C ILE A 246 -6.39 3.24 4.78
N GLY A 247 -5.72 3.40 5.93
CA GLY A 247 -4.27 3.36 6.02
C GLY A 247 -3.73 1.93 5.96
N GLY A 248 -2.42 1.78 5.90
CA GLY A 248 -1.77 0.48 6.03
C GLY A 248 -1.68 -0.38 4.77
N TYR A 249 -2.27 -0.01 3.63
CA TYR A 249 -1.92 -0.58 2.31
C TYR A 249 -0.74 0.18 1.68
N SER A 250 0.28 0.49 2.47
CA SER A 250 1.40 1.33 2.06
C SER A 250 2.57 0.51 1.51
N ALA A 251 3.23 1.05 0.49
CA ALA A 251 4.52 0.54 -0.02
C ALA A 251 5.70 0.72 0.95
N HIS A 252 5.47 1.46 2.03
CA HIS A 252 6.52 2.05 2.86
C HIS A 252 6.27 1.69 4.31
N ALA A 253 7.35 1.40 5.01
CA ALA A 253 7.36 1.11 6.44
C ALA A 253 6.84 2.31 7.25
N ALA A 254 6.06 2.06 8.31
CA ALA A 254 5.69 3.09 9.27
C ALA A 254 6.88 3.43 10.19
N GLN A 255 6.78 4.51 10.95
CA GLN A 255 7.78 4.94 11.93
C GLN A 255 8.27 3.80 12.84
N ASN A 256 7.34 3.00 13.38
CA ASN A 256 7.68 1.87 14.25
C ASN A 256 8.41 0.75 13.50
N ASP A 257 8.03 0.49 12.24
CA ASP A 257 8.67 -0.54 11.41
C ASP A 257 10.09 -0.12 11.02
N LEU A 258 10.29 1.17 10.69
CA LEU A 258 11.61 1.76 10.42
C LEU A 258 12.51 1.69 11.65
N LEU A 259 11.96 1.97 12.83
CA LEU A 259 12.70 1.87 14.09
C LEU A 259 13.03 0.40 14.41
N ALA A 260 12.09 -0.52 14.23
CA ALA A 260 12.32 -1.95 14.40
C ALA A 260 13.40 -2.47 13.44
N PHE A 261 13.42 -1.98 12.20
CA PHE A 261 14.46 -2.32 11.23
C PHE A 261 15.85 -1.90 11.71
N ILE A 262 15.99 -0.69 12.28
CA ILE A 262 17.25 -0.24 12.89
C ILE A 262 17.62 -1.11 14.09
N GLN A 263 16.65 -1.39 14.97
CA GLN A 263 16.84 -2.18 16.19
C GLN A 263 17.26 -3.63 15.92
N GLY A 264 16.85 -4.19 14.79
CA GLY A 264 17.23 -5.53 14.39
C GLY A 264 18.65 -5.64 13.83
N ILE A 265 19.35 -4.52 13.60
CA ILE A 265 20.77 -4.54 13.23
C ILE A 265 21.58 -4.88 14.48
N PRO A 266 22.35 -6.00 14.52
CA PRO A 266 23.03 -6.46 15.73
C PRO A 266 23.95 -5.42 16.38
N GLN A 267 24.57 -4.57 15.56
CA GLN A 267 25.33 -3.41 16.02
C GLN A 267 24.72 -2.15 15.42
N ALA A 268 24.30 -1.22 16.27
CA ALA A 268 23.71 0.04 15.84
C ALA A 268 24.63 0.77 14.85
N PRO A 269 24.09 1.31 13.73
CA PRO A 269 24.87 2.11 12.81
C PRO A 269 25.49 3.33 13.49
N LYS A 270 26.70 3.72 13.08
CA LYS A 270 27.34 4.95 13.57
C LYS A 270 26.67 6.20 12.98
N GLU A 271 26.18 6.08 11.75
CA GLU A 271 25.50 7.15 11.03
C GLU A 271 24.21 6.61 10.39
N ILE A 272 23.11 7.37 10.52
CA ILE A 272 21.85 7.12 9.83
C ILE A 272 21.50 8.38 9.01
N ARG A 273 21.26 8.19 7.71
CA ARG A 273 20.86 9.24 6.76
C ARG A 273 19.43 9.02 6.34
N LEU A 274 18.53 9.93 6.71
CA LEU A 274 17.12 9.88 6.34
C LEU A 274 16.89 10.53 4.98
N ILE A 275 16.34 9.76 4.06
CA ILE A 275 16.02 10.14 2.68
C ILE A 275 14.57 9.79 2.35
N HIS A 276 14.08 10.17 1.15
CA HIS A 276 12.79 9.75 0.62
C HIS A 276 11.63 9.94 1.61
N GLY A 277 11.31 11.21 1.92
CA GLY A 277 10.24 11.62 2.84
C GLY A 277 10.16 13.13 2.93
N GLU A 278 8.97 13.65 3.29
CA GLU A 278 8.79 15.09 3.53
C GLU A 278 9.64 15.55 4.72
N ARG A 279 9.83 16.87 4.84
CA ARG A 279 10.65 17.45 5.91
C ARG A 279 10.16 17.01 7.29
N ASP A 280 8.86 17.16 7.55
CA ASP A 280 8.28 16.87 8.86
C ASP A 280 8.39 15.38 9.21
N ALA A 281 8.20 14.49 8.22
CA ALA A 281 8.38 13.05 8.39
C ALA A 281 9.83 12.68 8.74
N ARG A 282 10.81 13.31 8.09
CA ARG A 282 12.24 13.14 8.40
C ARG A 282 12.59 13.64 9.81
N GLU A 283 12.08 14.80 10.20
CA GLU A 283 12.34 15.39 11.51
C GLU A 283 11.69 14.57 12.64
N ALA A 284 10.48 14.07 12.43
CA ALA A 284 9.79 13.19 13.37
C ALA A 284 10.56 11.87 13.58
N LEU A 285 10.91 11.17 12.49
CA LEU A 285 11.66 9.90 12.58
C LEU A 285 13.04 10.10 13.19
N LYS A 286 13.73 11.20 12.86
CA LYS A 286 15.02 11.54 13.47
C LYS A 286 14.90 11.61 14.99
N THR A 287 13.88 12.29 15.49
CA THR A 287 13.64 12.45 16.94
C THR A 287 13.45 11.10 17.63
N GLU A 288 12.68 10.19 17.02
CA GLU A 288 12.47 8.84 17.57
C GLU A 288 13.76 8.01 17.59
N ILE A 289 14.56 8.07 16.52
CA ILE A 289 15.84 7.35 16.45
C ILE A 289 16.82 7.87 17.51
N GLU A 290 16.93 9.20 17.66
CA GLU A 290 17.80 9.81 18.68
C GLU A 290 17.35 9.45 20.10
N THR A 291 16.03 9.47 20.35
CA THR A 291 15.45 9.07 21.65
C THR A 291 15.75 7.59 21.95
N TRP A 292 15.58 6.71 20.98
CA TRP A 292 15.93 5.30 21.11
C TRP A 292 17.43 5.10 21.37
N ALA A 293 18.29 5.80 20.62
CA ALA A 293 19.73 5.68 20.75
C ALA A 293 20.21 6.13 22.14
N GLU A 294 19.71 7.26 22.64
CA GLU A 294 20.00 7.77 23.98
C GLU A 294 19.55 6.78 25.06
N ALA A 295 18.31 6.26 24.97
CA ALA A 295 17.77 5.30 25.93
C ALA A 295 18.56 3.99 26.00
N ASN A 296 19.28 3.62 24.93
CA ASN A 296 20.06 2.39 24.83
C ASN A 296 21.58 2.61 24.87
N GLY A 297 22.04 3.84 25.18
CA GLY A 297 23.46 4.19 25.25
C GLY A 297 24.21 4.03 23.92
N GLN A 298 23.51 4.15 22.78
CA GLN A 298 24.08 4.03 21.45
C GLN A 298 24.57 5.41 20.95
N ALA A 299 25.78 5.45 20.40
CA ALA A 299 26.30 6.66 19.75
C ALA A 299 25.96 6.63 18.25
N VAL A 300 24.82 7.23 17.88
CA VAL A 300 24.32 7.28 16.51
C VAL A 300 24.21 8.72 16.04
N GLN A 301 24.82 9.07 14.91
CA GLN A 301 24.62 10.36 14.25
C GLN A 301 23.48 10.27 13.24
N VAL A 302 22.40 11.02 13.47
CA VAL A 302 21.25 11.05 12.54
C VAL A 302 21.24 12.34 11.72
N THR A 303 21.20 12.21 10.40
CA THR A 303 21.14 13.35 9.47
C THR A 303 19.96 13.23 8.52
N CYS A 304 19.31 14.35 8.22
CA CYS A 304 18.29 14.43 7.18
C CYS A 304 18.97 14.94 5.91
N ALA A 305 18.80 14.25 4.78
CA ALA A 305 19.27 14.79 3.50
C ALA A 305 18.61 16.14 3.21
N ALA A 306 19.31 17.04 2.51
CA ALA A 306 18.73 18.31 2.08
C ALA A 306 17.58 18.08 1.09
#